data_AF-A0A1G5IM32-F1
#
_entry.id   AF-A0A1G5IM32-F1
#
_cell.length_a   1.000
_cell.length_b   1.000
_cell.length_c   1.000
_cell.angle_alpha   90.00
_cell.angle_beta   90.00
_cell.angle_gamma   90.00
#
_symmetry.space_group_name_H-M   'P 1'
#
loop_
_entity.id
_entity.type
_entity.pdbx_description
1 polymer ?
#
loop_
_entity_poly.entity_id
_entity_poly.type
_entity_poly.pdbx_seq_one_letter_code
_entity_poly.pdbx_strand_id
1 'polypeptide(L)'
;MPFWTPWHRRARRHPPHDPYDEVAKIKGSLSLMGLGGDMQTAKKDSGLAEPLRVRAMVHRTTPLGNLPVKANFSPGSTGKAQAAVTGPGGNAAVRILEVAATETPLNPVEVAVDWNRIIKDALGEKPGPSWEGVLSGPSVRFTYALRTPETSRVQLKIHTRENDAGVDATSILSPVSADLFRKKGFQVQSRGQHSDRPTNDSGSKATILVVEKVDVQYSGRRGRGVVYRARMSVTAYDTASRSIIASAHGTALGGASSRKAAAERAIKDVANDLLPQLATQMADSL
;
A
#
# COMPACT_ATOMS: atom_id res chain seq x y z
N MET A 1 -2.74 -47.57 83.37
CA MET A 1 -2.80 -47.76 81.91
C MET A 1 -3.22 -46.44 81.26
N PRO A 2 -2.32 -45.75 80.53
CA PRO A 2 -2.69 -44.55 79.76
C PRO A 2 -2.98 -44.91 78.30
N PHE A 3 -4.09 -44.40 77.75
CA PHE A 3 -4.38 -44.45 76.33
C PHE A 3 -3.68 -43.29 75.62
N TRP A 4 -2.79 -43.61 74.69
CA TRP A 4 -2.25 -42.68 73.70
C TRP A 4 -3.10 -42.77 72.44
N THR A 5 -3.79 -41.69 72.06
CA THR A 5 -4.37 -41.53 70.72
C THR A 5 -3.40 -40.71 69.86
N PRO A 6 -3.00 -41.20 68.67
CA PRO A 6 -2.10 -40.48 67.79
C PRO A 6 -2.84 -39.35 67.06
N TRP A 7 -2.29 -38.14 67.14
CA TRP A 7 -2.71 -37.00 66.33
C TRP A 7 -2.36 -37.26 64.86
N HIS A 8 -3.37 -37.53 64.03
CA HIS A 8 -3.21 -37.46 62.58
C HIS A 8 -2.96 -36.00 62.17
N ARG A 9 -1.70 -35.64 61.91
CA ARG A 9 -1.35 -34.49 61.07
C ARG A 9 -1.99 -34.73 59.70
N ARG A 10 -3.12 -34.07 59.42
CA ARG A 10 -3.59 -33.88 58.05
C ARG A 10 -2.51 -33.10 57.31
N ALA A 11 -1.73 -33.79 56.50
CA ALA A 11 -0.92 -33.15 55.46
C ALA A 11 -1.86 -32.26 54.65
N ARG A 12 -1.58 -30.95 54.64
CA ARG A 12 -2.24 -30.01 53.73
C ARG A 12 -1.87 -30.47 52.32
N ARG A 13 -2.74 -31.26 51.70
CA ARG A 13 -2.65 -31.54 50.27
C ARG A 13 -2.89 -30.21 49.57
N HIS A 14 -1.83 -29.62 49.02
CA HIS A 14 -1.99 -28.53 48.08
C HIS A 14 -2.91 -29.05 46.95
N PRO A 15 -3.98 -28.31 46.58
CA PRO A 15 -4.81 -28.71 45.46
C PRO A 15 -3.93 -28.88 44.21
N PRO A 16 -4.26 -29.81 43.31
CA PRO A 16 -3.48 -30.03 42.10
C PRO A 16 -3.34 -28.71 41.34
N HIS A 17 -2.10 -28.39 40.96
CA HIS A 17 -1.78 -27.21 40.17
C HIS A 17 -2.50 -27.30 38.83
N ASP A 18 -3.40 -26.37 38.55
CA ASP A 18 -4.05 -26.29 37.24
C ASP A 18 -3.13 -25.54 36.27
N PRO A 19 -2.57 -26.21 35.24
CA PRO A 19 -1.71 -25.55 34.25
C PRO A 19 -2.44 -24.44 33.46
N TYR A 20 -3.78 -24.46 33.39
CA TYR A 20 -4.56 -23.41 32.73
C TYR A 20 -4.54 -22.07 33.51
N ASP A 21 -4.46 -22.12 34.84
CA ASP A 21 -4.37 -20.92 35.69
C ASP A 21 -3.02 -20.20 35.55
N GLU A 22 -1.93 -20.95 35.36
CA GLU A 22 -0.60 -20.36 35.15
C GLU A 22 -0.50 -19.69 33.79
N VAL A 23 -1.03 -20.33 32.75
CA VAL A 23 -1.14 -19.74 31.40
C VAL A 23 -1.97 -18.45 31.44
N ALA A 24 -3.09 -18.43 32.16
CA ALA A 24 -3.92 -17.23 32.32
C ALA A 24 -3.16 -16.10 33.04
N LYS A 25 -2.38 -16.39 34.08
CA LYS A 25 -1.53 -15.40 34.78
C LYS A 25 -0.44 -14.83 33.88
N ILE A 26 0.26 -15.69 33.13
CA ILE A 26 1.29 -15.26 32.18
C ILE A 26 0.67 -14.34 31.14
N LYS A 27 -0.47 -14.72 30.55
CA LYS A 27 -1.21 -13.87 29.61
C LYS A 27 -1.62 -12.53 30.20
N GLY A 28 -2.18 -12.52 31.40
CA GLY A 28 -2.61 -11.30 32.09
C GLY A 28 -1.44 -10.36 32.44
N SER A 29 -0.23 -10.90 32.57
CA SER A 29 0.98 -10.11 32.80
C SER A 29 1.60 -9.53 31.52
N LEU A 30 1.37 -10.15 30.36
CA LEU A 30 1.96 -9.72 29.09
C LEU A 30 1.14 -8.63 28.42
N SER A 31 1.83 -7.67 27.81
CA SER A 31 1.22 -6.62 27.01
C SER A 31 2.06 -6.32 25.78
N LEU A 32 1.39 -6.04 24.67
CA LEU A 32 2.00 -5.52 23.45
C LEU A 32 1.47 -4.11 23.19
N MET A 33 2.34 -3.21 22.77
CA MET A 33 2.02 -1.83 22.42
C MET A 33 2.53 -1.51 21.02
N GLY A 34 1.72 -0.85 20.19
CA GLY A 34 2.16 -0.32 18.90
C GLY A 34 3.03 0.92 19.05
N LEU A 35 4.15 0.96 18.32
CA LEU A 35 5.09 2.09 18.32
C LEU A 35 5.10 2.86 16.99
N GLY A 36 4.69 2.24 15.88
CA GLY A 36 4.69 2.88 14.57
C GLY A 36 4.51 1.90 13.41
N GLY A 37 4.38 2.44 12.20
CA GLY A 37 4.10 1.68 10.98
C GLY A 37 2.61 1.48 10.68
N ASP A 38 1.72 2.17 11.39
CA ASP A 38 0.28 2.14 11.12
C ASP A 38 -0.10 3.07 9.95
N MET A 39 -1.23 2.79 9.31
CA MET A 39 -1.83 3.57 8.21
C MET A 39 -0.91 3.81 7.00
N GLN A 40 0.05 2.92 6.78
CA GLN A 40 0.91 2.96 5.60
C GLN A 40 0.15 2.59 4.33
N THR A 41 0.51 3.18 3.20
CA THR A 41 0.01 2.76 1.89
C THR A 41 0.84 1.60 1.35
N ALA A 42 0.18 0.55 0.87
CA ALA A 42 0.80 -0.63 0.29
C ALA A 42 0.33 -0.82 -1.16
N LYS A 43 1.23 -1.26 -2.02
CA LYS A 43 0.88 -1.76 -3.36
C LYS A 43 0.60 -3.25 -3.26
N LYS A 44 -0.33 -3.76 -4.08
CA LYS A 44 -0.54 -5.21 -4.20
C LYS A 44 0.77 -5.93 -4.50
N ASP A 45 0.96 -7.12 -3.92
CA ASP A 45 2.11 -8.00 -4.12
C ASP A 45 3.45 -7.34 -3.72
N SER A 46 3.38 -6.30 -2.88
CA SER A 46 4.53 -5.54 -2.38
C SER A 46 4.52 -5.48 -0.85
N GLY A 47 5.69 -5.28 -0.25
CA GLY A 47 5.81 -5.09 1.19
C GLY A 47 5.38 -3.70 1.66
N LEU A 48 5.21 -3.56 2.98
CA LEU A 48 5.06 -2.23 3.58
C LEU A 48 6.41 -1.49 3.56
N ALA A 49 6.36 -0.18 3.34
CA ALA A 49 7.56 0.66 3.26
C ALA A 49 8.37 0.65 4.57
N GLU A 50 7.67 0.65 5.70
CA GLU A 50 8.24 0.54 7.04
C GLU A 50 7.72 -0.71 7.77
N PRO A 51 8.53 -1.31 8.66
CA PRO A 51 8.07 -2.39 9.51
C PRO A 51 7.02 -1.92 10.52
N LEU A 52 6.13 -2.83 10.90
CA LEU A 52 5.24 -2.64 12.04
C LEU A 52 6.07 -2.74 13.33
N ARG A 53 6.07 -1.69 14.14
CA ARG A 53 6.90 -1.62 15.34
C ARG A 53 6.05 -1.84 16.57
N VAL A 54 6.48 -2.76 17.43
CA VAL A 54 5.80 -3.07 18.69
C VAL A 54 6.78 -3.09 19.86
N ARG A 55 6.26 -2.92 21.08
CA ARG A 55 6.97 -3.13 22.34
C ARG A 55 6.21 -4.14 23.20
N ALA A 56 6.93 -5.16 23.67
CA ALA A 56 6.45 -6.11 24.65
C ALA A 56 6.83 -5.68 26.07
N MET A 57 5.89 -5.80 27.00
CA MET A 57 6.09 -5.48 28.41
C MET A 57 5.41 -6.50 29.33
N VAL A 58 6.02 -6.76 30.47
CA VAL A 58 5.43 -7.47 31.61
C VAL A 58 4.86 -6.45 32.59
N HIS A 59 3.66 -6.71 33.10
CA HIS A 59 2.88 -5.83 33.97
C HIS A 59 2.78 -4.39 33.45
N ARG A 60 2.82 -4.22 32.12
CA ARG A 60 2.79 -2.93 31.39
C ARG A 60 3.92 -1.95 31.71
N THR A 61 4.93 -2.35 32.48
CA THR A 61 5.99 -1.44 32.95
C THR A 61 7.39 -1.93 32.58
N THR A 62 7.62 -3.24 32.60
CA THR A 62 8.97 -3.80 32.41
C THR A 62 9.12 -4.32 30.98
N PRO A 63 10.07 -3.84 30.18
CA PRO A 63 10.28 -4.34 28.82
C PRO A 63 10.64 -5.83 28.82
N LEU A 64 10.07 -6.58 27.86
CA LEU A 64 10.33 -8.01 27.71
C LEU A 64 11.10 -8.32 26.42
N GLY A 65 12.37 -8.68 26.57
CA GLY A 65 13.20 -9.17 25.46
C GLY A 65 12.98 -10.65 25.14
N ASN A 66 13.51 -11.07 23.99
CA ASN A 66 13.49 -12.45 23.49
C ASN A 66 12.09 -13.06 23.28
N LEU A 67 11.05 -12.23 23.19
CA LEU A 67 9.69 -12.68 22.90
C LEU A 67 9.49 -12.76 21.39
N PRO A 68 9.22 -13.94 20.81
CA PRO A 68 8.90 -14.06 19.39
C PRO A 68 7.51 -13.48 19.10
N VAL A 69 7.41 -12.71 18.03
CA VAL A 69 6.18 -12.08 17.54
C VAL A 69 6.00 -12.34 16.05
N LYS A 70 4.75 -12.42 15.62
CA LYS A 70 4.36 -12.61 14.22
C LYS A 70 3.22 -11.67 13.83
N ALA A 71 3.11 -11.40 12.54
CA ALA A 71 1.95 -10.74 11.97
C ALA A 71 0.96 -11.80 11.46
N ASN A 72 -0.32 -11.61 11.79
CA ASN A 72 -1.45 -12.35 11.29
C ASN A 72 -2.28 -11.41 10.41
N PHE A 73 -2.64 -11.87 9.23
CA PHE A 73 -3.50 -11.14 8.31
C PHE A 73 -4.96 -11.52 8.54
N SER A 74 -5.87 -10.63 8.20
CA SER A 74 -7.30 -10.90 8.29
C SER A 74 -7.70 -12.12 7.44
N PRO A 75 -8.73 -12.88 7.83
CA PRO A 75 -9.25 -13.98 7.02
C PRO A 75 -9.53 -13.54 5.58
N GLY A 76 -9.00 -14.27 4.60
CA GLY A 76 -9.09 -13.92 3.17
C GLY A 76 -7.94 -13.07 2.63
N SER A 77 -7.01 -12.60 3.47
CA SER A 77 -5.78 -11.93 3.04
C SER A 77 -4.58 -12.89 3.15
N THR A 78 -3.89 -13.12 2.03
CA THR A 78 -2.68 -13.95 1.94
C THR A 78 -1.43 -13.09 1.91
N GLY A 79 -1.09 -12.46 3.05
CA GLY A 79 0.14 -11.68 3.19
C GLY A 79 1.34 -12.53 3.61
N LYS A 80 2.55 -12.02 3.37
CA LYS A 80 3.81 -12.61 3.84
C LYS A 80 4.50 -11.65 4.79
N ALA A 81 4.83 -12.13 5.99
CA ALA A 81 5.56 -11.35 6.99
C ALA A 81 6.79 -12.12 7.48
N GLN A 82 7.83 -11.37 7.83
CA GLN A 82 9.00 -11.90 8.51
C GLN A 82 8.74 -11.89 10.02
N ALA A 83 8.77 -13.08 10.65
CA ALA A 83 8.70 -13.19 12.10
C ALA A 83 9.87 -12.46 12.76
N ALA A 84 9.62 -11.86 13.92
CA ALA A 84 10.62 -11.09 14.67
C ALA A 84 10.70 -11.56 16.13
N VAL A 85 11.76 -11.16 16.81
CA VAL A 85 11.95 -11.38 18.25
C VAL A 85 12.23 -10.03 18.89
N THR A 86 11.68 -9.78 20.08
CA THR A 86 11.93 -8.53 20.79
C THR A 86 13.37 -8.43 21.27
N GLY A 87 13.98 -7.27 21.12
CA GLY A 87 15.32 -6.98 21.65
C GLY A 87 15.30 -6.71 23.17
N PRO A 88 16.46 -6.42 23.79
CA PRO A 88 16.57 -6.20 25.24
C PRO A 88 15.66 -5.10 25.79
N GLY A 89 15.35 -4.07 24.99
CA GLY A 89 14.41 -3.00 25.35
C GLY A 89 12.93 -3.32 25.07
N GLY A 90 12.59 -4.58 24.80
CA GLY A 90 11.24 -5.06 24.51
C GLY A 90 10.72 -4.73 23.11
N ASN A 91 11.49 -4.06 22.27
CA ASN A 91 11.05 -3.60 20.95
C ASN A 91 11.23 -4.69 19.88
N ALA A 92 10.28 -4.82 18.96
CA ALA A 92 10.40 -5.63 17.75
C ALA A 92 9.92 -4.84 16.52
N ALA A 93 10.50 -5.15 15.36
CA ALA A 93 10.12 -4.62 14.07
C ALA A 93 9.73 -5.78 13.14
N VAL A 94 8.44 -5.90 12.85
CA VAL A 94 7.87 -6.95 11.99
C VAL A 94 7.80 -6.42 10.57
N ARG A 95 8.57 -7.01 9.65
CA ARG A 95 8.56 -6.62 8.23
C ARG A 95 7.45 -7.35 7.49
N ILE A 96 6.57 -6.60 6.84
CA ILE A 96 5.60 -7.14 5.89
C ILE A 96 6.27 -7.15 4.52
N LEU A 97 6.47 -8.34 3.97
CA LEU A 97 7.17 -8.55 2.70
C LEU A 97 6.23 -8.49 1.51
N GLU A 98 4.96 -8.84 1.73
CA GLU A 98 3.96 -8.93 0.68
C GLU A 98 2.57 -8.77 1.29
N VAL A 99 1.71 -7.98 0.64
CA VAL A 99 0.29 -7.89 0.96
C VAL A 99 -0.54 -8.38 -0.23
N ALA A 100 -1.59 -9.13 0.05
CA ALA A 100 -2.52 -9.59 -0.97
C ALA A 100 -3.42 -8.45 -1.46
N ALA A 101 -3.99 -8.65 -2.65
CA ALA A 101 -5.19 -7.92 -3.05
C ALA A 101 -6.32 -8.26 -2.08
N THR A 102 -7.02 -7.23 -1.61
CA THR A 102 -8.23 -7.39 -0.83
C THR A 102 -9.31 -6.51 -1.44
N GLU A 103 -10.57 -6.83 -1.15
CA GLU A 103 -11.71 -6.05 -1.63
C GLU A 103 -11.86 -4.72 -0.87
N THR A 104 -11.19 -4.57 0.28
CA THR A 104 -11.31 -3.41 1.16
C THR A 104 -10.09 -2.50 1.05
N PRO A 105 -10.27 -1.16 0.91
CA PRO A 105 -9.15 -0.22 0.88
C PRO A 105 -8.31 -0.22 2.15
N LEU A 106 -8.91 -0.51 3.30
CA LEU A 106 -8.24 -0.56 4.61
C LEU A 106 -8.18 -1.99 5.11
N ASN A 107 -6.97 -2.45 5.44
CA ASN A 107 -6.69 -3.85 5.73
C ASN A 107 -6.00 -4.00 7.07
N PRO A 108 -6.63 -4.71 8.01
CA PRO A 108 -6.03 -4.89 9.31
C PRO A 108 -5.00 -6.01 9.31
N VAL A 109 -3.91 -5.76 10.04
CA VAL A 109 -2.84 -6.72 10.32
C VAL A 109 -2.62 -6.71 11.82
N GLU A 110 -2.67 -7.89 12.41
CA GLU A 110 -2.50 -8.05 13.84
C GLU A 110 -1.09 -8.56 14.14
N VAL A 111 -0.34 -7.84 14.97
CA VAL A 111 0.93 -8.35 15.50
C VAL A 111 0.65 -8.97 16.86
N ALA A 112 0.96 -10.26 16.99
CA ALA A 112 0.71 -11.05 18.19
C ALA A 112 1.94 -11.85 18.59
N VAL A 113 1.94 -12.35 19.83
CA VAL A 113 2.95 -13.29 20.32
C VAL A 113 2.89 -14.60 19.52
N ASP A 114 4.05 -15.09 19.10
CA ASP A 114 4.14 -16.35 18.36
C ASP A 114 4.27 -17.55 19.32
N TRP A 115 3.16 -17.89 19.97
CA TRP A 115 3.10 -18.97 20.94
C TRP A 115 3.54 -20.33 20.40
N ASN A 116 3.25 -20.62 19.13
CA ASN A 116 3.68 -21.87 18.49
C ASN A 116 5.20 -21.99 18.48
N ARG A 117 5.90 -20.88 18.25
CA ARG A 117 7.36 -20.84 18.30
C ARG A 117 7.87 -21.01 19.73
N ILE A 118 7.26 -20.33 20.70
CA ILE A 118 7.64 -20.48 22.13
C ILE A 118 7.50 -21.94 22.57
N ILE A 119 6.38 -22.58 22.26
CA ILE A 119 6.13 -23.98 22.60
C ILE A 119 7.12 -24.90 21.90
N LYS A 120 7.33 -24.70 20.59
CA LYS A 120 8.27 -25.49 19.81
C LYS A 120 9.69 -25.38 20.35
N ASP A 121 10.13 -24.17 20.69
CA ASP A 121 11.46 -23.91 21.23
C ASP A 121 11.61 -24.52 22.64
N ALA A 122 10.53 -24.56 23.44
CA ALA A 122 10.53 -25.13 24.79
C ALA A 122 10.42 -26.67 24.83
N LEU A 123 9.62 -27.27 23.95
CA LEU A 123 9.30 -28.70 23.96
C LEU A 123 10.06 -29.51 22.90
N GLY A 124 10.72 -28.87 21.94
CA GLY A 124 11.43 -29.53 20.83
C GLY A 124 10.51 -30.25 19.81
N GLU A 125 9.21 -30.33 20.07
CA GLU A 125 8.23 -31.02 19.24
C GLU A 125 7.49 -30.08 18.27
N LYS A 126 6.89 -30.65 17.21
CA LYS A 126 5.92 -29.91 16.39
C LYS A 126 4.71 -29.60 17.28
N PRO A 127 4.29 -28.32 17.40
CA PRO A 127 3.16 -27.96 18.24
C PRO A 127 1.91 -28.72 17.77
N GLY A 128 1.25 -29.42 18.70
CA GLY A 128 -0.04 -30.07 18.43
C GLY A 128 -1.12 -29.02 18.11
N PRO A 129 -2.16 -29.38 17.34
CA PRO A 129 -3.20 -28.45 16.85
C PRO A 129 -4.05 -27.78 17.95
N SER A 130 -3.91 -28.17 19.22
CA SER A 130 -4.75 -27.73 20.33
C SER A 130 -4.33 -26.43 21.02
N TRP A 131 -3.09 -25.94 20.82
CA TRP A 131 -2.58 -24.82 21.62
C TRP A 131 -2.95 -23.43 21.10
N GLU A 132 -3.25 -23.29 19.81
CA GLU A 132 -3.52 -21.97 19.18
C GLU A 132 -4.76 -21.28 19.77
N GLY A 133 -5.83 -22.03 20.05
CA GLY A 133 -7.04 -21.49 20.69
C GLY A 133 -6.87 -21.22 22.20
N VAL A 134 -6.03 -22.01 22.87
CA VAL A 134 -5.77 -21.90 24.31
C VAL A 134 -4.78 -20.78 24.62
N LEU A 135 -3.91 -20.40 23.68
CA LEU A 135 -2.84 -19.42 23.90
C LEU A 135 -3.08 -18.06 23.23
N SER A 136 -4.32 -17.70 22.87
CA SER A 136 -4.64 -16.33 22.46
C SER A 136 -4.09 -15.31 23.48
N GLY A 137 -3.16 -14.45 23.03
CA GLY A 137 -2.38 -13.55 23.87
C GLY A 137 -2.63 -12.08 23.51
N PRO A 138 -1.91 -11.14 24.15
CA PRO A 138 -2.00 -9.74 23.76
C PRO A 138 -1.59 -9.58 22.30
N SER A 139 -2.30 -8.69 21.61
CA SER A 139 -2.06 -8.36 20.23
C SER A 139 -2.22 -6.86 20.00
N VAL A 140 -1.62 -6.37 18.92
CA VAL A 140 -1.77 -4.99 18.46
C VAL A 140 -2.25 -5.02 17.03
N ARG A 141 -3.35 -4.33 16.78
CA ARG A 141 -3.90 -4.17 15.44
C ARG A 141 -3.29 -2.94 14.78
N PHE A 142 -2.72 -3.16 13.61
CA PHE A 142 -2.34 -2.14 12.64
C PHE A 142 -3.30 -2.21 11.46
N THR A 143 -3.31 -1.15 10.65
CA THR A 143 -4.08 -1.05 9.41
C THR A 143 -3.17 -0.53 8.31
N TYR A 144 -3.19 -1.15 7.14
CA TYR A 144 -2.58 -0.57 5.94
C TYR A 144 -3.67 -0.21 4.93
N ALA A 145 -3.41 0.82 4.12
CA ALA A 145 -4.27 1.19 3.01
C ALA A 145 -3.73 0.56 1.72
N LEU A 146 -4.53 -0.23 1.01
CA LEU A 146 -4.17 -0.63 -0.35
C LEU A 146 -4.25 0.59 -1.27
N ARG A 147 -3.23 0.71 -2.12
CA ARG A 147 -3.23 1.68 -3.20
C ARG A 147 -4.21 1.21 -4.25
N THR A 148 -5.18 2.05 -4.55
CA THR A 148 -6.17 1.84 -5.61
C THR A 148 -6.23 3.11 -6.46
N PRO A 149 -6.93 3.10 -7.61
CA PRO A 149 -7.17 4.32 -8.35
C PRO A 149 -7.80 5.41 -7.47
N GLU A 150 -8.79 5.07 -6.64
CA GLU A 150 -9.54 5.99 -5.76
C GLU A 150 -8.68 6.64 -4.68
N THR A 151 -7.67 5.93 -4.18
CA THR A 151 -6.74 6.45 -3.18
C THR A 151 -5.52 7.13 -3.80
N SER A 152 -5.40 7.10 -5.13
CA SER A 152 -4.26 7.67 -5.86
C SER A 152 -4.53 9.09 -6.36
N ARG A 153 -3.56 9.97 -6.09
CA ARG A 153 -3.56 11.37 -6.53
C ARG A 153 -2.72 11.52 -7.79
N VAL A 154 -3.36 11.88 -8.89
CA VAL A 154 -2.71 12.08 -10.19
C VAL A 154 -2.45 13.56 -10.42
N GLN A 155 -1.20 13.88 -10.74
CA GLN A 155 -0.81 15.20 -11.27
C GLN A 155 -0.51 15.06 -12.76
N LEU A 156 -1.00 16.00 -13.57
CA LEU A 156 -0.80 16.02 -15.01
C LEU A 156 0.26 17.06 -15.39
N LYS A 157 1.20 16.69 -16.27
CA LYS A 157 2.20 17.61 -16.85
C LYS A 157 2.22 17.44 -18.37
N ILE A 158 1.72 18.44 -19.09
CA ILE A 158 1.64 18.44 -20.55
C ILE A 158 2.76 19.30 -21.12
N HIS A 159 3.58 18.72 -21.98
CA HIS A 159 4.61 19.41 -22.74
C HIS A 159 4.23 19.41 -24.22
N THR A 160 4.26 20.59 -24.81
CA THR A 160 3.97 20.80 -26.22
C THR A 160 5.22 21.31 -26.90
N ARG A 161 5.53 20.74 -28.07
CA ARG A 161 6.45 21.38 -29.01
C ARG A 161 5.68 22.42 -29.82
N GLU A 162 6.31 23.55 -30.14
CA GLU A 162 5.70 24.58 -30.98
C GLU A 162 5.13 23.98 -32.26
N ASN A 163 3.85 24.25 -32.48
CA ASN A 163 3.08 23.83 -33.65
C ASN A 163 2.92 25.05 -34.58
N ASP A 164 3.08 24.84 -35.89
CA ASP A 164 2.91 25.85 -36.94
C ASP A 164 1.48 26.43 -37.04
N ALA A 165 0.51 25.85 -36.32
CA ALA A 165 -0.86 26.32 -36.20
C ALA A 165 -1.16 27.16 -34.94
N GLY A 166 -0.19 27.38 -34.04
CA GLY A 166 -0.38 28.17 -32.81
C GLY A 166 -1.42 27.59 -31.84
N VAL A 167 -1.57 26.27 -31.81
CA VAL A 167 -2.55 25.57 -30.96
C VAL A 167 -1.96 25.29 -29.59
N ASP A 168 -2.66 25.73 -28.54
CA ASP A 168 -2.37 25.36 -27.15
C ASP A 168 -2.92 23.97 -26.83
N ALA A 169 -2.10 22.92 -26.96
CA ALA A 169 -2.55 21.56 -26.64
C ALA A 169 -2.80 21.36 -25.15
N THR A 170 -2.24 22.18 -24.24
CA THR A 170 -2.54 22.09 -22.81
C THR A 170 -4.01 22.39 -22.53
N SER A 171 -4.57 23.43 -23.19
CA SER A 171 -5.99 23.77 -23.08
C SER A 171 -6.93 22.67 -23.57
N ILE A 172 -6.46 21.80 -24.49
CA ILE A 172 -7.23 20.70 -25.06
C ILE A 172 -7.10 19.45 -24.19
N LEU A 173 -5.88 19.07 -23.84
CA LEU A 173 -5.57 17.80 -23.19
C LEU A 173 -5.87 17.80 -21.70
N SER A 174 -5.62 18.91 -21.01
CA SER A 174 -5.85 19.00 -19.56
C SER A 174 -7.27 18.57 -19.15
N PRO A 175 -8.36 19.07 -19.75
CA PRO A 175 -9.71 18.63 -19.39
C PRO A 175 -9.99 17.18 -19.82
N VAL A 176 -9.49 16.74 -20.98
CA VAL A 176 -9.71 15.38 -21.51
C VAL A 176 -9.04 14.34 -20.60
N SER A 177 -7.77 14.52 -20.29
CA SER A 177 -7.01 13.65 -19.39
C SER A 177 -7.61 13.65 -17.99
N ALA A 178 -7.93 14.81 -17.44
CA ALA A 178 -8.49 14.91 -16.09
C ALA A 178 -9.85 14.21 -15.96
N ASP A 179 -10.73 14.36 -16.94
CA ASP A 179 -12.03 13.68 -16.96
C ASP A 179 -11.86 12.15 -17.04
N LEU A 180 -10.99 11.68 -17.95
CA LEU A 180 -10.75 10.25 -18.11
C LEU A 180 -10.19 9.60 -16.83
N PHE A 181 -9.17 10.21 -16.21
CA PHE A 181 -8.59 9.65 -14.99
C PHE A 181 -9.60 9.67 -13.83
N ARG A 182 -10.42 10.72 -13.69
CA ARG A 182 -11.51 10.73 -12.69
C ARG A 182 -12.52 9.61 -12.92
N LYS A 183 -12.91 9.35 -14.18
CA LYS A 183 -13.79 8.22 -14.54
C LYS A 183 -13.19 6.85 -14.21
N LYS A 184 -11.86 6.76 -14.14
CA LYS A 184 -11.12 5.56 -13.72
C LYS A 184 -10.85 5.52 -12.21
N GLY A 185 -11.45 6.43 -11.43
CA GLY A 185 -11.36 6.48 -9.98
C GLY A 185 -10.29 7.44 -9.44
N PHE A 186 -9.37 7.92 -10.27
CA PHE A 186 -8.24 8.73 -9.78
C PHE A 186 -8.65 10.11 -9.26
N GLN A 187 -8.03 10.54 -8.15
CA GLN A 187 -8.11 11.91 -7.68
C GLN A 187 -7.15 12.81 -8.49
N VAL A 188 -7.67 13.57 -9.45
CA VAL A 188 -6.83 14.44 -10.29
C VAL A 188 -6.61 15.81 -9.66
N GLN A 189 -5.34 16.16 -9.43
CA GLN A 189 -4.90 17.47 -8.98
C GLN A 189 -4.52 18.32 -10.20
N SER A 190 -5.43 19.20 -10.60
CA SER A 190 -5.16 20.22 -11.61
C SER A 190 -4.43 21.38 -10.94
N ARG A 191 -3.12 21.55 -11.21
CA ARG A 191 -2.46 22.85 -11.10
C ARG A 191 -2.02 23.26 -12.50
N GLY A 192 -2.36 24.49 -12.88
CA GLY A 192 -2.08 25.08 -14.18
C GLY A 192 -0.58 25.15 -14.51
N GLN A 193 -0.32 25.60 -15.73
CA GLN A 193 0.98 25.58 -16.42
C GLN A 193 2.21 25.94 -15.55
N HIS A 194 3.33 25.33 -15.98
CA HIS A 194 4.73 25.69 -15.76
C HIS A 194 5.45 25.24 -14.48
N SER A 195 6.34 24.27 -14.68
CA SER A 195 7.77 24.36 -14.35
C SER A 195 8.48 23.11 -14.86
N ASP A 196 9.57 23.28 -15.63
CA ASP A 196 10.45 22.18 -16.05
C ASP A 196 11.34 21.62 -14.94
N ARG A 197 11.25 22.19 -13.75
CA ARG A 197 11.78 21.60 -12.53
C ARG A 197 10.67 20.98 -11.70
N PRO A 198 10.87 19.77 -11.15
CA PRO A 198 10.12 19.36 -9.96
C PRO A 198 10.45 20.39 -8.88
N THR A 199 9.57 21.38 -8.70
CA THR A 199 9.65 22.25 -7.54
C THR A 199 9.20 21.40 -6.35
N ASN A 200 10.09 21.24 -5.38
CA ASN A 200 9.88 20.41 -4.19
C ASN A 200 8.70 20.87 -3.29
N ASP A 201 7.93 21.90 -3.71
CA ASP A 201 7.00 22.65 -2.87
C ASP A 201 5.54 22.70 -3.38
N SER A 202 5.10 21.85 -4.31
CA SER A 202 3.65 21.70 -4.52
C SER A 202 3.04 20.84 -3.40
N GLY A 203 2.59 21.52 -2.33
CA GLY A 203 2.00 20.99 -1.10
C GLY A 203 0.71 20.16 -1.21
N SER A 204 0.64 19.23 -2.16
CA SER A 204 -0.22 18.05 -2.09
C SER A 204 0.50 16.92 -2.83
N LYS A 205 1.12 16.00 -2.08
CA LYS A 205 1.94 14.91 -2.63
C LYS A 205 1.10 14.06 -3.58
N ALA A 206 1.19 14.33 -4.89
CA ALA A 206 0.66 13.45 -5.91
C ALA A 206 1.33 12.09 -5.73
N THR A 207 0.57 11.00 -5.79
CA THR A 207 1.14 9.65 -5.74
C THR A 207 1.58 9.21 -7.12
N ILE A 208 0.94 9.75 -8.18
CA ILE A 208 1.26 9.48 -9.58
C ILE A 208 1.47 10.81 -10.32
N LEU A 209 2.55 10.88 -11.10
CA LEU A 209 2.80 11.96 -12.06
C LEU A 209 2.60 11.42 -13.48
N VAL A 210 1.67 11.98 -14.23
CA VAL A 210 1.47 11.68 -15.65
C VAL A 210 2.10 12.79 -16.49
N VAL A 211 3.06 12.41 -17.33
CA VAL A 211 3.74 13.30 -18.26
C VAL A 211 3.25 13.00 -19.68
N GLU A 212 2.59 13.98 -20.27
CA GLU A 212 2.15 13.97 -21.67
C GLU A 212 3.13 14.83 -22.49
N LYS A 213 3.67 14.27 -23.57
CA LYS A 213 4.45 15.04 -24.56
C LYS A 213 3.75 14.94 -25.90
N VAL A 214 3.45 16.08 -26.51
CA VAL A 214 2.73 16.14 -27.78
C VAL A 214 3.49 17.01 -28.78
N ASP A 215 3.67 16.45 -29.97
CA ASP A 215 4.25 17.10 -31.14
C ASP A 215 3.20 17.11 -32.26
N VAL A 216 2.96 18.27 -32.84
CA VAL A 216 1.92 18.46 -33.86
C VAL A 216 2.53 19.14 -35.06
N GLN A 217 2.41 18.49 -36.21
CA GLN A 217 3.10 18.89 -37.44
C GLN A 217 2.15 18.91 -38.62
N TYR A 218 2.26 19.94 -39.45
CA TYR A 218 1.59 19.97 -40.74
C TYR A 218 2.01 18.79 -41.63
N SER A 219 1.03 18.10 -42.21
CA SER A 219 1.23 16.91 -43.03
C SER A 219 0.76 17.07 -44.49
N GLY A 220 0.36 18.28 -44.88
CA GLY A 220 -0.04 18.59 -46.26
C GLY A 220 -1.53 18.91 -46.43
N ARG A 221 -2.00 18.84 -47.67
CA ARG A 221 -3.41 19.05 -48.04
C ARG A 221 -4.01 17.75 -48.58
N ARG A 222 -5.30 17.56 -48.34
CA ARG A 222 -6.10 16.50 -48.97
C ARG A 222 -7.36 17.13 -49.55
N GLY A 223 -7.40 17.27 -50.87
CA GLY A 223 -8.40 18.09 -51.55
C GLY A 223 -8.32 19.56 -51.10
N ARG A 224 -9.46 20.15 -50.70
CA ARG A 224 -9.54 21.51 -50.16
C ARG A 224 -9.17 21.61 -48.67
N GLY A 225 -8.97 20.48 -47.97
CA GLY A 225 -8.67 20.44 -46.54
C GLY A 225 -7.16 20.45 -46.24
N VAL A 226 -6.83 20.88 -45.02
CA VAL A 226 -5.49 20.76 -44.42
C VAL A 226 -5.44 19.57 -43.48
N VAL A 227 -4.28 18.91 -43.42
CA VAL A 227 -4.06 17.72 -42.60
C VAL A 227 -2.89 17.98 -41.66
N TYR A 228 -3.09 17.64 -40.38
CA TYR A 228 -2.05 17.66 -39.35
C TYR A 228 -1.85 16.27 -38.80
N ARG A 229 -0.62 15.99 -38.35
CA ARG A 229 -0.27 14.79 -37.60
C ARG A 229 0.07 15.17 -36.18
N ALA A 230 -0.56 14.53 -35.22
CA ALA A 230 -0.17 14.59 -33.82
C ALA A 230 0.60 13.31 -33.47
N ARG A 231 1.71 13.45 -32.76
CA ARG A 231 2.44 12.37 -32.10
C ARG A 231 2.40 12.64 -30.60
N MET A 232 1.98 11.64 -29.83
CA MET A 232 1.85 11.76 -28.39
C MET A 232 2.59 10.61 -27.71
N SER A 233 3.34 10.94 -26.67
CA SER A 233 3.87 9.99 -25.70
C SER A 233 3.34 10.34 -24.32
N VAL A 234 2.83 9.36 -23.60
CA VAL A 234 2.35 9.53 -22.24
C VAL A 234 3.06 8.56 -21.33
N THR A 235 3.50 9.02 -20.16
CA THR A 235 4.19 8.19 -19.18
C THR A 235 3.67 8.51 -17.78
N ALA A 236 3.25 7.49 -17.05
CA ALA A 236 2.84 7.58 -15.66
C ALA A 236 3.97 7.08 -14.75
N TYR A 237 4.35 7.92 -13.78
CA TYR A 237 5.39 7.65 -12.79
C TYR A 237 4.76 7.49 -11.42
N ASP A 238 5.14 6.44 -10.71
CA ASP A 238 4.91 6.36 -9.28
C ASP A 238 5.96 7.20 -8.55
N THR A 239 5.50 8.23 -7.84
CA THR A 239 6.36 9.19 -7.13
C THR A 239 7.07 8.57 -5.93
N ALA A 240 6.46 7.56 -5.29
CA ALA A 240 7.02 6.92 -4.11
C ALA A 240 8.19 5.98 -4.50
N SER A 241 7.96 5.10 -5.47
CA SER A 241 8.98 4.16 -5.96
C SER A 241 9.93 4.76 -7.01
N ARG A 242 9.62 5.94 -7.54
CA ARG A 242 10.34 6.60 -8.65
C ARG A 242 10.45 5.73 -9.90
N SER A 243 9.42 4.92 -10.15
CA SER A 243 9.39 3.98 -11.28
C SER A 243 8.29 4.34 -12.28
N ILE A 244 8.46 3.88 -13.51
CA ILE A 244 7.41 3.97 -14.54
C ILE A 244 6.40 2.85 -14.28
N ILE A 245 5.13 3.22 -14.18
CA ILE A 245 4.04 2.26 -13.99
C ILE A 245 3.22 2.04 -15.26
N ALA A 246 3.20 3.01 -16.18
CA ALA A 246 2.57 2.85 -17.49
C ALA A 246 3.20 3.80 -18.51
N SER A 247 3.21 3.39 -19.77
CA SER A 247 3.65 4.23 -20.87
C SER A 247 2.93 3.87 -22.16
N ALA A 248 2.51 4.88 -22.92
CA ALA A 248 1.84 4.70 -24.20
C ALA A 248 2.36 5.71 -25.23
N HIS A 249 2.37 5.30 -26.49
CA HIS A 249 2.84 6.09 -27.62
C HIS A 249 1.89 5.91 -28.78
N GLY A 250 1.58 7.00 -29.49
CA GLY A 250 0.69 6.92 -30.64
C GLY A 250 0.75 8.14 -31.52
N THR A 251 0.08 8.00 -32.67
CA THR A 251 0.01 9.03 -33.68
C THR A 251 -1.37 9.04 -34.31
N ALA A 252 -1.92 10.22 -34.58
CA ALA A 252 -3.15 10.37 -35.33
C ALA A 252 -3.04 11.46 -36.40
N LEU A 253 -3.91 11.37 -37.41
CA LEU A 253 -4.06 12.38 -38.46
C LEU A 253 -5.41 13.07 -38.31
N GLY A 254 -5.39 14.40 -38.23
CA GLY A 254 -6.59 15.24 -38.20
C GLY A 254 -6.71 16.05 -39.48
N GLY A 255 -7.86 15.93 -40.16
CA GLY A 255 -8.20 16.72 -41.35
C GLY A 255 -9.32 17.71 -41.06
N ALA A 256 -9.18 18.96 -41.53
CA ALA A 256 -10.23 19.98 -41.46
C ALA A 256 -10.06 21.07 -42.53
N SER A 257 -11.01 22.00 -42.59
CA SER A 257 -10.95 23.18 -43.47
C SER A 257 -9.94 24.24 -42.99
N SER A 258 -9.62 24.29 -41.69
CA SER A 258 -8.65 25.23 -41.11
C SER A 258 -7.50 24.51 -40.41
N ARG A 259 -6.32 25.17 -40.36
CA ARG A 259 -5.12 24.60 -39.73
C ARG A 259 -5.35 24.29 -38.25
N LYS A 260 -5.95 25.24 -37.53
CA LYS A 260 -6.31 25.10 -36.11
C LYS A 260 -7.23 23.90 -35.88
N ALA A 261 -8.33 23.77 -36.63
CA ALA A 261 -9.27 22.67 -36.45
C ALA A 261 -8.65 21.30 -36.80
N ALA A 262 -7.79 21.25 -37.82
CA ALA A 262 -7.09 20.02 -38.20
C ALA A 262 -6.10 19.57 -37.11
N ALA A 263 -5.34 20.51 -36.55
CA ALA A 263 -4.44 20.26 -35.43
C ALA A 263 -5.20 19.84 -34.15
N GLU A 264 -6.25 20.55 -33.77
CA GLU A 264 -7.12 20.19 -32.63
C GLU A 264 -7.70 18.78 -32.76
N ARG A 265 -8.16 18.43 -33.97
CA ARG A 265 -8.68 17.09 -34.27
C ARG A 265 -7.60 16.03 -34.13
N ALA A 266 -6.41 16.26 -34.70
CA ALA A 266 -5.29 15.32 -34.59
C ALA A 266 -4.90 15.05 -33.12
N ILE A 267 -4.86 16.10 -32.28
CA ILE A 267 -4.56 16.00 -30.84
C ILE A 267 -5.65 15.19 -30.11
N LYS A 268 -6.93 15.50 -30.36
CA LYS A 268 -8.04 14.78 -29.71
C LYS A 268 -8.09 13.31 -30.12
N ASP A 269 -7.89 13.02 -31.39
CA ASP A 269 -7.93 11.65 -31.90
C ASP A 269 -6.82 10.80 -31.26
N VAL A 270 -5.57 11.29 -31.23
CA VAL A 270 -4.47 10.54 -30.58
C VAL A 270 -4.68 10.40 -29.06
N ALA A 271 -5.26 11.40 -28.40
CA ALA A 271 -5.54 11.34 -26.97
C ALA A 271 -6.65 10.32 -26.64
N ASN A 272 -7.72 10.29 -27.44
CA ASN A 272 -8.83 9.35 -27.29
C ASN A 272 -8.39 7.89 -27.47
N ASP A 273 -7.39 7.66 -28.33
CA ASP A 273 -6.84 6.31 -28.54
C ASP A 273 -5.90 5.88 -27.40
N LEU A 274 -5.03 6.79 -26.94
CA LEU A 274 -3.94 6.46 -26.01
C LEU A 274 -4.32 6.51 -24.53
N LEU A 275 -5.04 7.56 -24.13
CA LEU A 275 -5.26 7.81 -22.70
C LEU A 275 -6.08 6.70 -22.03
N PRO A 276 -7.10 6.06 -22.65
CA PRO A 276 -7.81 4.95 -22.05
C PRO A 276 -6.92 3.72 -21.79
N GLN A 277 -5.98 3.45 -22.69
CA GLN A 277 -5.03 2.35 -22.54
C GLN A 277 -4.09 2.62 -21.37
N LEU A 278 -3.53 3.83 -21.31
CA LEU A 278 -2.67 4.24 -20.21
C LEU A 278 -3.40 4.18 -18.86
N ALA A 279 -4.63 4.70 -18.78
CA ALA A 279 -5.38 4.70 -17.52
C ALA A 279 -5.71 3.28 -17.03
N THR A 280 -5.90 2.34 -17.96
CA THR A 280 -6.11 0.92 -17.63
C THR A 280 -4.82 0.28 -17.12
N GLN A 281 -3.71 0.45 -17.84
CA GLN A 281 -2.39 -0.02 -17.38
C GLN A 281 -1.98 0.57 -16.03
N MET A 282 -2.31 1.85 -15.79
CA MET A 282 -2.09 2.50 -14.49
C MET A 282 -2.89 1.81 -13.40
N ALA A 283 -4.18 1.54 -13.62
CA ALA A 283 -5.03 0.88 -12.64
C ALA A 283 -4.57 -0.56 -12.34
N ASP A 284 -4.18 -1.31 -13.37
CA ASP A 284 -3.66 -2.68 -13.23
C ASP A 284 -2.32 -2.73 -12.47
N SER A 285 -1.59 -1.60 -12.44
CA SER A 285 -0.29 -1.46 -11.79
C SER A 285 -0.36 -1.00 -10.33
N LEU A 286 -1.55 -0.84 -9.74
CA LEU A 286 -1.76 -0.50 -8.33
C LEU A 286 -2.11 -1.75 -7.52
#